data_AF-A0A9W7DU41-F1
#
_entry.id   AF-A0A9W7DU41-F1
#
_cell.length_a   1.000
_cell.length_b   1.000
_cell.length_c   1.000
_cell.angle_alpha   90.00
_cell.angle_beta   90.00
_cell.angle_gamma   90.00
#
_symmetry.space_group_name_H-M   'P 1'
#
loop_
_entity.id
_entity.type
_entity.pdbx_description
1 polymer ?
#
loop_
_entity_poly.entity_id
_entity_poly.type
_entity_poly.pdbx_seq_one_letter_code
_entity_poly.pdbx_strand_id
1 'polypeptide(L)'
;MGDDRLPIFGLDGYDGFCYIPGGISISSRERLAWSCLNEYCEPPHDTNIDQFPMKDDEIEGPSGLSMWGKHLEGSEGGKRETYYKCLAKLSWSTMGYNYDWTLRAYDEAKRSPFPSELAELSSQLAKQCGHQRYRLVAWSVVIAFERKKREEPH
;
A
#
# COMPACT_ATOMS: atom_id res chain seq x y z
N MET A 1 31.31 18.76 7.15
CA MET A 1 30.03 18.02 7.18
C MET A 1 29.59 17.92 5.74
N GLY A 2 29.79 16.75 5.13
CA GLY A 2 29.42 16.52 3.74
C GLY A 2 27.90 16.55 3.60
N ASP A 3 27.45 17.16 2.52
CA ASP A 3 26.06 17.13 2.08
C ASP A 3 25.75 15.70 1.62
N ASP A 4 25.40 14.80 2.55
CA ASP A 4 25.05 13.39 2.29
C ASP A 4 23.67 13.29 1.62
N ARG A 5 23.50 13.98 0.50
CA ARG A 5 22.37 13.78 -0.38
C ARG A 5 22.55 12.44 -1.09
N LEU A 6 21.52 11.59 -1.01
CA LEU A 6 21.48 10.34 -1.76
C LEU A 6 21.64 10.64 -3.26
N PRO A 7 22.37 9.80 -4.00
CA PRO A 7 22.50 9.99 -5.45
C PRO A 7 21.12 9.83 -6.11
N ILE A 8 20.84 10.71 -7.07
CA ILE A 8 19.63 10.67 -7.90
C ILE A 8 20.06 10.40 -9.33
N PHE A 9 19.50 9.37 -9.95
CA PHE A 9 19.80 8.98 -11.31
C PHE A 9 18.62 9.33 -12.23
N GLY A 10 18.92 9.88 -13.40
CA GLY A 10 17.98 10.01 -14.51
C GLY A 10 18.22 8.94 -15.57
N LEU A 11 17.41 8.94 -16.62
CA LEU A 11 17.59 8.09 -17.79
C LEU A 11 17.59 8.97 -19.05
N ASP A 12 18.63 8.84 -19.88
CA ASP A 12 18.77 9.63 -21.09
C ASP A 12 17.58 9.43 -22.03
N GLY A 13 16.97 10.53 -22.47
CA GLY A 13 15.76 10.53 -23.30
C GLY A 13 14.44 10.43 -22.51
N TYR A 14 14.48 10.40 -21.17
CA TYR A 14 13.30 10.31 -20.30
C TYR A 14 13.29 11.43 -19.26
N ASP A 15 13.03 12.66 -19.72
CA ASP A 15 12.94 13.83 -18.85
C ASP A 15 11.87 13.66 -17.76
N GLY A 16 12.23 13.97 -16.52
CA GLY A 16 11.36 13.82 -15.35
C GLY A 16 11.39 12.44 -14.69
N PHE A 17 12.06 11.44 -15.29
CA PHE A 17 12.33 10.18 -14.59
C PHE A 17 13.45 10.37 -13.56
N CYS A 18 13.23 9.90 -12.34
CA CYS A 18 14.20 9.93 -11.25
C CYS A 18 14.22 8.59 -10.51
N TYR A 19 15.41 8.06 -10.27
CA TYR A 19 15.65 6.87 -9.45
C TYR A 19 16.54 7.23 -8.27
N ILE A 20 16.07 6.92 -7.06
CA ILE A 20 16.78 7.20 -5.79
C ILE A 20 17.02 5.87 -5.07
N PRO A 21 18.18 5.21 -5.27
CA PRO A 21 18.49 3.98 -4.56
C PRO A 21 18.59 4.27 -3.05
N GLY A 22 17.87 3.50 -2.25
CA GLY A 22 17.83 3.71 -0.80
C GLY A 22 17.16 5.02 -0.38
N GLY A 23 16.30 5.61 -1.23
CA GLY A 23 15.55 6.84 -0.94
C GLY A 23 14.65 6.79 0.31
N ILE A 24 14.41 5.58 0.83
CA ILE A 24 13.63 5.34 2.05
C ILE A 24 14.54 4.66 3.07
N SER A 25 14.59 5.22 4.28
CA SER A 25 15.39 4.69 5.39
C SER A 25 14.95 3.27 5.78
N ILE A 26 15.84 2.50 6.43
CA ILE A 26 15.52 1.13 6.87
C ILE A 26 14.31 1.11 7.82
N SER A 27 14.31 1.96 8.84
CA SER A 27 13.23 2.06 9.81
C SER A 27 11.90 2.47 9.15
N SER A 28 11.93 3.42 8.21
CA SER A 28 10.74 3.81 7.44
C SER A 28 10.23 2.65 6.58
N ARG A 29 11.11 1.85 5.95
CA ARG A 29 10.67 0.68 5.15
C ARG A 29 9.95 -0.35 6.02
N GLU A 30 10.50 -0.67 7.20
CA GLU A 30 9.89 -1.63 8.13
C GLU A 30 8.54 -1.11 8.65
N ARG A 31 8.48 0.16 9.04
CA ARG A 31 7.23 0.79 9.50
C ARG A 31 6.17 0.82 8.41
N LEU A 32 6.54 1.19 7.19
CA LEU A 32 5.63 1.20 6.04
C LEU A 32 5.15 -0.21 5.71
N ALA A 33 6.05 -1.20 5.68
CA ALA A 33 5.66 -2.59 5.43
C ALA A 33 4.65 -3.09 6.47
N TRP A 34 4.88 -2.80 7.75
CA TRP A 34 3.95 -3.12 8.82
C TRP A 34 2.60 -2.40 8.65
N SER A 35 2.62 -1.09 8.34
CA SER A 35 1.40 -0.29 8.15
C SER A 35 0.60 -0.77 6.94
N CYS A 36 1.27 -1.15 5.83
CA CYS A 36 0.62 -1.75 4.67
C CYS A 36 -0.13 -3.04 4.99
N LEU A 37 0.41 -3.88 5.87
CA LEU A 37 -0.12 -5.21 6.19
C LEU A 37 -1.08 -5.22 7.38
N ASN A 38 -1.20 -4.13 8.12
CA ASN A 38 -1.95 -4.09 9.37
C ASN A 38 -2.92 -2.90 9.50
N GLU A 39 -2.62 -1.77 8.86
CA GLU A 39 -3.42 -0.54 8.94
C GLU A 39 -4.06 -0.22 7.57
N TYR A 40 -3.25 -0.07 6.52
CA TYR A 40 -3.69 0.42 5.20
C TYR A 40 -4.52 -0.59 4.39
N CYS A 41 -4.67 -1.81 4.88
CA CYS A 41 -5.56 -2.82 4.31
C CYS A 41 -6.88 -2.95 5.08
N GLU A 42 -7.06 -2.23 6.19
CA GLU A 42 -8.26 -2.29 7.03
C GLU A 42 -9.22 -1.12 6.75
N PRO A 43 -10.51 -1.21 7.16
CA PRO A 43 -11.41 -0.08 7.13
C PRO A 43 -10.82 1.15 7.87
N PRO A 44 -11.04 2.37 7.37
CA PRO A 44 -11.98 2.76 6.31
C PRO A 44 -11.39 2.71 4.89
N HIS A 45 -10.26 2.03 4.67
CA HIS A 45 -9.62 1.95 3.36
C HIS A 45 -10.24 0.87 2.50
N ASP A 46 -10.30 1.11 1.19
CA ASP A 46 -10.90 0.18 0.24
C ASP A 46 -9.85 -0.83 -0.20
N THR A 47 -10.26 -2.08 -0.37
CA THR A 47 -9.42 -3.16 -0.90
C THR A 47 -10.09 -3.86 -2.07
N ASN A 48 -9.32 -4.70 -2.76
CA ASN A 48 -9.87 -5.60 -3.78
C ASN A 48 -10.89 -6.59 -3.21
N ILE A 49 -10.84 -6.89 -1.92
CA ILE A 49 -11.74 -7.86 -1.28
C ILE A 49 -13.14 -7.25 -1.16
N ASP A 50 -13.23 -5.95 -0.87
CA ASP A 50 -14.51 -5.24 -0.69
C ASP A 50 -15.35 -5.15 -1.97
N GLN A 51 -14.76 -5.47 -3.13
CA GLN A 51 -15.43 -5.44 -4.43
C GLN A 51 -16.29 -6.68 -4.70
N PHE A 52 -16.17 -7.72 -3.87
CA PHE A 52 -16.86 -8.99 -4.07
C PHE A 52 -17.55 -9.44 -2.78
N PRO A 53 -18.77 -10.01 -2.84
CA PRO A 53 -19.42 -10.53 -1.64
C PRO A 53 -18.64 -11.72 -1.04
N MET A 54 -18.85 -11.95 0.26
CA MET A 54 -18.39 -13.16 0.94
C MET A 54 -18.99 -14.41 0.31
N LYS A 55 -18.19 -15.47 0.16
CA LYS A 55 -18.64 -16.76 -0.36
C LYS A 55 -19.26 -17.63 0.75
N ASP A 56 -20.07 -18.61 0.35
CA ASP A 56 -20.78 -19.50 1.29
C ASP A 56 -19.85 -20.35 2.17
N ASP A 57 -18.64 -20.65 1.70
CA ASP A 57 -17.61 -21.39 2.41
C ASP A 57 -16.68 -20.48 3.23
N GLU A 58 -16.94 -19.18 3.28
CA GLU A 58 -16.14 -18.20 4.00
C GLU A 58 -16.84 -17.68 5.26
N ILE A 59 -16.04 -17.23 6.23
CA ILE A 59 -16.54 -16.60 7.46
C ILE A 59 -15.87 -15.24 7.70
N GLU A 60 -16.57 -14.33 8.39
CA GLU A 60 -16.01 -13.03 8.80
C GLU A 60 -14.84 -13.18 9.79
N GLY A 61 -14.87 -14.24 10.60
CA GLY A 61 -13.97 -14.44 11.74
C GLY A 61 -14.36 -13.64 12.97
N PRO A 62 -13.54 -13.65 14.03
CA PRO A 62 -13.82 -12.93 15.27
C PRO A 62 -13.97 -11.42 15.03
N SER A 63 -15.02 -10.83 15.60
CA SER A 63 -15.27 -9.38 15.51
C SER A 63 -14.07 -8.60 16.03
N GLY A 64 -13.58 -7.65 15.23
CA GLY A 64 -12.47 -6.77 15.60
C GLY A 64 -11.07 -7.32 15.31
N LEU A 65 -10.95 -8.55 14.79
CA LEU A 65 -9.66 -9.10 14.41
C LEU A 65 -9.24 -8.61 13.01
N SER A 66 -8.06 -7.98 12.91
CA SER A 66 -7.49 -7.54 11.64
C SER A 66 -7.11 -8.72 10.74
N MET A 67 -6.92 -8.47 9.45
CA MET A 67 -6.38 -9.45 8.51
C MET A 67 -5.01 -9.96 8.93
N TRP A 68 -4.19 -9.12 9.58
CA TRP A 68 -2.93 -9.55 10.20
C TRP A 68 -3.17 -10.51 11.36
N GLY A 69 -4.09 -10.21 12.27
CA GLY A 69 -4.45 -11.10 13.39
C GLY A 69 -4.95 -12.46 12.90
N LYS A 70 -5.86 -12.45 11.92
CA LYS A 70 -6.37 -13.67 11.25
C LYS A 70 -5.25 -14.50 10.62
N HIS A 71 -4.23 -13.85 10.05
CA HIS A 71 -3.08 -14.53 9.48
C HIS A 71 -2.23 -15.24 10.55
N LEU A 72 -2.06 -14.63 11.71
CA LEU A 72 -1.33 -15.22 12.83
C LEU A 72 -2.08 -16.45 13.40
N GLU A 73 -3.38 -16.36 13.64
CA GLU A 73 -4.19 -17.49 14.12
C GLU A 73 -4.15 -18.69 13.16
N GLY A 74 -4.28 -18.43 11.86
CA GLY A 74 -4.24 -19.48 10.82
C GLY A 74 -2.87 -20.14 10.63
N SER A 75 -1.83 -19.67 11.31
CA SER A 75 -0.47 -20.24 11.26
C SER A 75 -0.22 -21.28 12.36
N GLU A 76 -1.09 -21.40 13.37
CA GLU A 76 -0.92 -22.29 14.53
C GLU A 76 -1.49 -23.72 14.35
N GLY A 77 -1.51 -24.24 13.12
CA GLY A 77 -1.69 -25.69 12.85
C GLY A 77 -3.11 -26.27 13.03
N GLY A 78 -4.12 -25.43 13.28
CA GLY A 78 -5.53 -25.81 13.29
C GLY A 78 -6.16 -25.96 11.90
N LYS A 79 -7.39 -26.47 11.85
CA LYS A 79 -8.22 -26.52 10.62
C LYS A 79 -8.38 -25.07 10.14
N ARG A 80 -7.80 -24.76 8.98
CA ARG A 80 -7.69 -23.37 8.50
C ARG A 80 -9.07 -22.86 8.12
N GLU A 81 -9.66 -22.02 8.98
CA GLU A 81 -10.87 -21.30 8.63
C GLU A 81 -10.60 -20.40 7.41
N THR A 82 -11.57 -20.37 6.50
CA THR A 82 -11.54 -19.61 5.25
C THR A 82 -12.12 -18.22 5.52
N TYR A 83 -11.27 -17.31 6.00
CA TYR A 83 -11.71 -15.95 6.28
C TYR A 83 -12.00 -15.16 5.01
N TYR A 84 -13.15 -14.48 4.97
CA TYR A 84 -13.55 -13.60 3.88
C TYR A 84 -12.51 -12.48 3.63
N LYS A 85 -12.22 -11.69 4.67
CA LYS A 85 -11.13 -10.71 4.69
C LYS A 85 -9.86 -11.30 5.30
N CYS A 86 -8.86 -11.54 4.45
CA CYS A 86 -7.53 -12.01 4.88
C CYS A 86 -6.41 -11.56 3.93
N LEU A 87 -5.18 -11.48 4.44
CA LEU A 87 -3.98 -11.16 3.63
C LEU A 87 -3.77 -12.15 2.48
N ALA A 88 -4.31 -13.37 2.59
CA ALA A 88 -4.24 -14.38 1.56
C ALA A 88 -5.09 -14.04 0.29
N LYS A 89 -5.97 -13.04 0.36
CA LYS A 89 -6.78 -12.56 -0.78
C LYS A 89 -6.46 -11.12 -1.19
N LEU A 90 -5.60 -10.44 -0.45
CA LEU A 90 -5.24 -9.05 -0.68
C LEU A 90 -4.35 -8.91 -1.93
N SER A 91 -4.69 -7.97 -2.80
CA SER A 91 -3.96 -7.63 -4.03
C SER A 91 -3.76 -6.14 -4.17
N TRP A 92 -4.72 -5.33 -3.72
CA TRP A 92 -4.53 -3.88 -3.60
C TRP A 92 -5.34 -3.28 -2.46
N SER A 93 -4.87 -2.13 -1.97
CA SER A 93 -5.65 -1.20 -1.15
C SER A 93 -5.50 0.23 -1.64
N THR A 94 -6.52 1.06 -1.43
CA THR A 94 -6.52 2.48 -1.81
C THR A 94 -6.92 3.39 -0.66
N MET A 95 -6.22 4.52 -0.56
CA MET A 95 -6.50 5.56 0.43
C MET A 95 -6.48 6.95 -0.19
N GLY A 96 -7.12 7.91 0.49
CA GLY A 96 -7.33 9.24 -0.08
C GLY A 96 -8.47 9.22 -1.08
N TYR A 97 -8.35 9.97 -2.18
CA TYR A 97 -9.33 9.91 -3.26
C TYR A 97 -9.23 8.57 -3.99
N ASN A 98 -10.33 7.83 -4.01
CA ASN A 98 -10.40 6.57 -4.74
C ASN A 98 -10.74 6.86 -6.22
N TYR A 99 -10.04 6.17 -7.11
CA TYR A 99 -10.29 6.27 -8.54
C TYR A 99 -11.43 5.33 -8.91
N ASP A 100 -12.51 5.87 -9.48
CA ASP A 100 -13.58 5.07 -10.03
C ASP A 100 -13.16 4.58 -11.42
N TRP A 101 -12.88 3.29 -11.54
CA TRP A 101 -12.46 2.66 -12.79
C TRP A 101 -13.55 2.68 -13.88
N THR A 102 -14.83 2.73 -13.50
CA THR A 102 -15.96 2.76 -14.43
C THR A 102 -16.11 4.16 -15.02
N LEU A 103 -16.08 5.18 -14.16
CA LEU A 103 -16.24 6.58 -14.55
C LEU A 103 -14.93 7.23 -15.01
N ARG A 104 -13.80 6.55 -14.80
CA ARG A 104 -12.44 7.03 -15.09
C ARG A 104 -12.12 8.37 -14.41
N ALA A 105 -12.68 8.61 -13.23
CA ALA A 105 -12.57 9.86 -12.49
C ALA A 105 -12.37 9.61 -11.00
N TYR A 106 -11.81 10.59 -10.30
CA TYR A 106 -11.79 10.58 -8.85
C TYR A 106 -13.16 11.01 -8.32
N ASP A 107 -13.71 10.24 -7.39
CA ASP A 107 -14.94 10.58 -6.70
C ASP A 107 -14.59 11.32 -5.40
N GLU A 108 -14.87 12.64 -5.35
CA GLU A 108 -14.58 13.47 -4.18
C GLU A 108 -15.39 13.07 -2.94
N ALA A 109 -16.53 12.41 -3.12
CA ALA A 109 -17.36 11.91 -2.03
C ALA A 109 -16.83 10.59 -1.44
N LYS A 110 -16.10 9.80 -2.22
CA LYS A 110 -15.47 8.55 -1.79
C LYS A 110 -13.98 8.76 -1.51
N ARG A 111 -13.71 9.34 -0.34
CA ARG A 111 -12.36 9.44 0.19
C ARG A 111 -12.23 8.82 1.57
N SER A 112 -11.15 8.07 1.78
CA SER A 112 -10.70 7.72 3.12
C SER A 112 -9.57 8.68 3.55
N PRO A 113 -9.25 8.79 4.85
CA PRO A 113 -8.14 9.60 5.31
C PRO A 113 -6.83 9.20 4.62
N PHE A 114 -6.09 10.20 4.10
CA PHE A 114 -4.78 9.96 3.51
C PHE A 114 -3.72 9.83 4.61
N PRO A 115 -2.85 8.81 4.61
CA PRO A 115 -1.84 8.64 5.65
C PRO A 115 -0.79 9.76 5.64
N SER A 116 -0.64 10.47 6.76
CA SER A 116 0.30 11.60 6.87
C SER A 116 1.75 11.17 6.63
N GLU A 117 2.14 9.98 7.08
CA GLU A 117 3.48 9.42 6.86
C GLU A 117 3.81 9.31 5.36
N LEU A 118 2.86 8.85 4.53
CA LEU A 118 3.03 8.77 3.08
C LEU A 118 3.06 10.17 2.44
N ALA A 119 2.31 11.13 2.99
CA ALA A 119 2.29 12.50 2.48
C ALA A 119 3.63 13.21 2.76
N GLU A 120 4.19 12.99 3.94
CA GLU A 120 5.50 13.52 4.33
C GLU A 120 6.61 12.87 3.51
N LEU A 121 6.60 11.54 3.37
CA LEU A 121 7.58 10.82 2.57
C LEU A 121 7.58 11.27 1.11
N SER A 122 6.39 11.33 0.49
CA SER A 122 6.27 11.79 -0.90
C SER A 122 6.74 13.23 -1.07
N SER A 123 6.45 14.13 -0.12
CA SER A 123 6.96 15.51 -0.13
C SER A 123 8.49 15.56 -0.03
N GLN A 124 9.09 14.74 0.84
CA GLN A 124 10.55 14.67 1.00
C GLN A 124 11.23 14.18 -0.28
N LEU A 125 10.74 13.08 -0.86
CA LEU A 125 11.26 12.52 -2.12
C LEU A 125 11.15 13.53 -3.26
N ALA A 126 10.01 14.21 -3.38
CA ALA A 126 9.83 15.20 -4.44
C ALA A 126 10.76 16.42 -4.31
N LYS A 127 11.03 16.87 -3.08
CA LYS A 127 12.03 17.93 -2.82
C LYS A 127 13.44 17.51 -3.20
N GLN A 128 13.79 16.24 -2.98
CA GLN A 128 15.08 15.69 -3.40
C GLN A 128 15.21 15.68 -4.93
N CYS A 129 14.15 15.32 -5.65
CA CYS A 129 14.08 15.38 -7.12
C CYS A 129 14.02 16.82 -7.71
N GLY A 130 14.24 17.87 -6.92
CA GLY A 130 14.28 19.25 -7.41
C GLY A 130 12.91 19.93 -7.56
N HIS A 131 11.82 19.29 -7.13
CA HIS A 131 10.48 19.91 -7.13
C HIS A 131 10.25 20.85 -5.93
N GLN A 132 11.26 21.61 -5.53
CA GLN A 132 11.18 22.52 -4.38
C GLN A 132 10.28 23.74 -4.63
N ARG A 133 10.03 24.08 -5.90
CA ARG A 133 9.19 25.20 -6.33
C ARG A 133 7.68 24.91 -6.30
N TYR A 134 7.28 23.66 -6.11
CA TYR A 134 5.88 23.26 -6.12
C TYR A 134 5.50 22.61 -4.79
N ARG A 135 4.37 23.03 -4.21
CA ARG A 135 3.78 22.32 -3.07
C ARG A 135 3.07 21.08 -3.60
N LEU A 136 3.81 19.98 -3.70
CA LEU A 136 3.25 18.67 -4.00
C LEU A 136 2.53 18.14 -2.76
N VAL A 137 1.26 17.78 -2.93
CA VAL A 137 0.43 17.17 -1.89
C VAL A 137 -0.07 15.85 -2.45
N ALA A 138 0.20 14.77 -1.72
CA ALA A 138 -0.35 13.47 -2.06
C ALA A 138 -1.81 13.41 -1.60
N TRP A 139 -2.68 13.00 -2.52
CA TRP A 139 -4.12 13.00 -2.32
C TRP A 139 -4.75 11.62 -2.53
N SER A 140 -4.06 10.73 -3.25
CA SER A 140 -4.49 9.37 -3.52
C SER A 140 -3.27 8.45 -3.47
N VAL A 141 -3.43 7.25 -2.95
CA VAL A 141 -2.40 6.21 -2.93
C VAL A 141 -3.02 4.86 -3.22
N VAL A 142 -2.31 4.07 -4.01
CA VAL A 142 -2.60 2.65 -4.28
C VAL A 142 -1.42 1.85 -3.76
N ILE A 143 -1.69 0.85 -2.92
CA ILE A 143 -0.72 -0.13 -2.47
C ILE A 143 -1.00 -1.43 -3.21
N ALA A 144 0.00 -1.96 -3.91
CA ALA A 144 -0.08 -3.25 -4.59
C ALA A 144 0.60 -4.33 -3.73
N PHE A 145 -0.08 -5.46 -3.54
CA PHE A 145 0.42 -6.61 -2.79
C PHE A 145 0.75 -7.73 -3.76
N GLU A 146 2.05 -7.94 -3.98
CA GLU A 146 2.55 -8.92 -4.95
C GLU A 146 3.04 -10.20 -4.28
N ARG A 147 2.80 -11.34 -4.94
CA ARG A 147 3.33 -12.64 -4.53
C ARG A 147 4.41 -13.09 -5.47
N LYS A 148 5.47 -13.68 -4.93
CA LYS A 148 6.42 -14.42 -5.74
C LYS A 148 5.66 -15.58 -6.41
N LYS A 149 5.67 -15.64 -7.75
CA LYS A 149 5.23 -16.85 -8.46
C LYS A 149 6.09 -18.01 -7.94
N ARG A 150 5.46 -19.12 -7.56
CA ARG A 150 6.21 -20.34 -7.26
C ARG A 150 6.95 -20.71 -8.55
N GLU A 151 8.27 -20.75 -8.47
CA GLU A 151 9.08 -21.31 -9.55
C GLU A 151 8.67 -22.78 -9.65
N GLU A 152 8.17 -23.20 -10.82
CA GLU A 152 7.93 -24.63 -11.07
C GLU A 152 9.30 -25.32 -11.00
N PRO A 153 9.44 -26.42 -10.24
CA PRO A 153 10.68 -27.18 -10.26
C PRO A 153 10.90 -27.70 -11.68
N HIS A 154 12.00 -27.27 -12.30
CA HIS A 154 12.49 -27.81 -13.57
C HIS A 154 12.93 -29.27 -13.43
#